data_AF-A0A7S2GXL4-F1
#
_entry.id   AF-A0A7S2GXL4-F1
#
_cell.length_a   1.000
_cell.length_b   1.000
_cell.length_c   1.000
_cell.angle_alpha   90.00
_cell.angle_beta   90.00
_cell.angle_gamma   90.00
#
_symmetry.space_group_name_H-M   'P 1'
#
loop_
_entity.id
_entity.type
_entity.pdbx_description
1 polymer ?
#
loop_
_entity_poly.entity_id
_entity_poly.type
_entity_poly.pdbx_seq_one_letter_code
_entity_poly.pdbx_strand_id
1 'polypeptide(L)'
;SLCDRLRFFDAYIQTSIDKGLKQIVYFGSGYDTKAYPYAKDGGLADTSFFELDLPDVIASKRVIADRLGPFTSPVHLLGGDLTKGSVYEHLSSSPFKADERTAFL
;
A
#
# COMPACT_ATOMS: atom_id res chain seq x y z
N SER A 1 -4.10 3.28 -22.56
CA SER A 1 -3.84 4.66 -22.09
C SER A 1 -3.55 4.66 -20.60
N LEU A 2 -3.03 5.76 -20.01
CA LEU A 2 -2.81 5.88 -18.56
C LEU A 2 -4.12 5.67 -17.76
N CYS A 3 -5.25 6.17 -18.27
CA CYS A 3 -6.56 6.02 -17.65
C CYS A 3 -7.01 4.56 -17.56
N ASP A 4 -6.67 3.73 -18.55
CA ASP A 4 -7.02 2.30 -18.53
C ASP A 4 -6.23 1.55 -17.45
N ARG A 5 -4.95 1.90 -17.29
CA ARG A 5 -4.09 1.36 -16.23
C ARG A 5 -4.65 1.68 -14.84
N LEU A 6 -5.03 2.93 -14.62
CA LEU A 6 -5.60 3.36 -13.34
C LEU A 6 -6.88 2.59 -13.01
N ARG A 7 -7.82 2.53 -13.96
CA ARG A 7 -9.08 1.79 -13.78
C ARG A 7 -8.88 0.31 -13.51
N PHE A 8 -7.90 -0.32 -14.17
CA PHE A 8 -7.57 -1.72 -13.93
C PHE A 8 -7.11 -1.96 -12.49
N PHE A 9 -6.18 -1.14 -11.99
CA PHE A 9 -5.66 -1.29 -10.64
C PHE A 9 -6.69 -0.94 -9.57
N ASP A 10 -7.52 0.09 -9.79
CA ASP A 10 -8.65 0.39 -8.90
C ASP A 10 -9.59 -0.81 -8.77
N ALA A 11 -9.98 -1.41 -9.89
CA ALA A 11 -10.81 -2.61 -9.89
C ALA A 11 -10.13 -3.81 -9.22
N TYR A 12 -8.81 -3.98 -9.41
CA TYR A 12 -8.03 -5.04 -8.79
C TYR A 12 -7.97 -4.90 -7.26
N ILE A 13 -7.75 -3.68 -6.75
CA ILE A 13 -7.74 -3.38 -5.32
C ILE A 13 -9.12 -3.64 -4.72
N GLN A 14 -10.18 -3.09 -5.31
CA GLN A 14 -11.55 -3.30 -4.85
C GLN A 14 -11.91 -4.79 -4.84
N THR A 15 -11.59 -5.53 -5.90
CA THR A 15 -11.86 -6.98 -5.96
C THR A 15 -11.08 -7.76 -4.89
N SER A 16 -9.86 -7.32 -4.57
CA SER A 16 -9.03 -7.97 -3.54
C SER A 16 -9.63 -7.77 -2.16
N ILE A 17 -10.08 -6.54 -1.88
CA ILE A 17 -10.82 -6.15 -0.68
C ILE A 17 -12.13 -6.95 -0.57
N ASP A 18 -12.92 -7.04 -1.63
CA ASP A 18 -14.20 -7.76 -1.65
C ASP A 18 -14.02 -9.27 -1.40
N LYS A 19 -12.85 -9.80 -1.76
CA LYS A 19 -12.44 -11.19 -1.46
C LYS A 19 -11.92 -11.37 -0.02
N GLY A 20 -11.92 -10.32 0.79
CA GLY A 20 -11.53 -10.32 2.19
C GLY A 20 -10.02 -10.33 2.43
N LEU A 21 -9.19 -9.95 1.45
CA LEU A 21 -7.74 -9.84 1.68
C LEU A 21 -7.47 -8.71 2.68
N LYS A 22 -6.61 -9.00 3.65
CA LYS A 22 -6.26 -8.08 4.75
C LYS A 22 -4.92 -7.37 4.54
N GLN A 23 -4.22 -7.69 3.45
CA GLN A 23 -2.91 -7.11 3.14
C GLN A 23 -2.84 -6.73 1.66
N ILE A 24 -2.45 -5.49 1.40
CA ILE A 24 -2.21 -4.97 0.05
C ILE A 24 -0.84 -4.28 0.03
N VAL A 25 0.02 -4.70 -0.88
CA VAL A 25 1.39 -4.22 -1.01
C VAL A 25 1.55 -3.48 -2.34
N TYR A 26 2.08 -2.26 -2.29
CA TYR A 26 2.37 -1.41 -3.45
C TYR A 26 3.89 -1.26 -3.58
N PHE A 27 4.46 -1.75 -4.68
CA PHE A 27 5.86 -1.59 -5.00
C PHE A 27 6.09 -0.36 -5.89
N GLY A 28 7.17 0.38 -5.62
CA GLY A 28 7.45 1.61 -6.37
C GLY A 28 6.27 2.59 -6.25
N SER A 29 5.73 2.71 -5.05
CA SER A 29 4.47 3.41 -4.79
C SER A 29 4.50 4.90 -5.16
N GLY A 30 5.69 5.49 -5.32
CA GLY A 30 5.92 6.87 -5.72
C GLY A 30 5.04 7.84 -4.95
N TYR A 31 4.37 8.70 -5.69
CA TYR A 31 3.35 9.62 -5.19
C TYR A 31 1.92 9.11 -5.41
N ASP A 32 1.75 7.81 -5.63
CA ASP A 32 0.43 7.21 -5.76
C ASP A 32 -0.34 7.33 -4.45
N THR A 33 -1.52 7.92 -4.48
CA THR A 33 -2.38 8.15 -3.31
C THR A 33 -3.57 7.18 -3.25
N LYS A 34 -3.58 6.15 -4.11
CA LYS A 34 -4.73 5.25 -4.27
C LYS A 34 -5.08 4.46 -3.01
N ALA A 35 -4.13 4.16 -2.14
CA ALA A 35 -4.43 3.51 -0.86
C ALA A 35 -5.30 4.39 0.06
N TYR A 36 -5.20 5.72 -0.04
CA TYR A 36 -5.75 6.63 0.97
C TYR A 36 -7.29 6.72 0.97
N PRO A 37 -8.01 6.75 -0.17
CA PRO A 37 -9.46 6.65 -0.17
C PRO A 37 -9.96 5.38 0.53
N TYR A 38 -9.38 4.21 0.19
CA TYR A 38 -9.72 2.94 0.83
C TYR A 38 -9.38 2.94 2.33
N ALA A 39 -8.23 3.52 2.70
CA ALA A 39 -7.81 3.63 4.09
C ALA A 39 -8.63 4.63 4.92
N LYS A 40 -9.40 5.53 4.28
CA LYS A 40 -10.36 6.43 4.95
C LYS A 40 -11.70 5.76 5.19
N ASP A 41 -12.17 4.96 4.24
CA ASP A 41 -13.47 4.29 4.35
C ASP A 41 -13.46 3.25 5.48
N GLY A 42 -14.24 3.54 6.54
CA GLY A 42 -14.29 2.73 7.77
C GLY A 42 -14.78 1.29 7.59
N GLY A 43 -15.18 0.88 6.38
CA GLY A 43 -15.53 -0.50 6.05
C GLY A 43 -14.31 -1.42 5.86
N LEU A 44 -13.10 -0.86 5.81
CA LEU A 44 -11.87 -1.60 5.51
C LEU A 44 -10.86 -1.64 6.66
N ALA A 45 -11.29 -1.32 7.88
CA ALA A 45 -10.43 -1.16 9.06
C ALA A 45 -9.42 -2.31 9.30
N ASP A 46 -9.73 -3.53 8.84
CA ASP A 46 -8.85 -4.70 8.97
C ASP A 46 -7.81 -4.85 7.83
N THR A 47 -7.83 -3.98 6.82
CA THR A 47 -6.94 -4.08 5.65
C THR A 47 -5.72 -3.18 5.86
N SER A 48 -4.55 -3.80 5.96
CA SER A 48 -3.28 -3.08 6.02
C SER A 48 -2.75 -2.80 4.61
N PHE A 49 -2.41 -1.54 4.35
CA PHE A 49 -1.74 -1.11 3.14
C PHE A 49 -0.24 -0.95 3.43
N PHE A 50 0.60 -1.59 2.63
CA PHE A 50 2.06 -1.47 2.71
C PHE A 50 2.57 -0.81 1.44
N GLU A 51 3.21 0.34 1.57
CA GLU A 51 3.76 1.07 0.44
C GLU A 51 5.27 1.08 0.51
N LEU A 52 5.92 0.51 -0.51
CA LEU A 52 7.36 0.38 -0.62
C LEU A 52 7.88 1.27 -1.73
N ASP A 53 8.89 2.07 -1.41
CA ASP A 53 9.67 2.83 -2.38
C ASP A 53 11.03 3.21 -1.76
N LEU A 54 11.89 3.86 -2.54
CA LEU A 54 13.15 4.39 -2.08
C LEU A 54 12.94 5.28 -0.83
N PRO A 55 13.88 5.25 0.14
CA PRO A 55 13.73 5.97 1.40
C PRO A 55 13.36 7.46 1.26
N ASP A 56 13.97 8.17 0.30
CA ASP A 56 13.72 9.60 0.07
C ASP A 56 12.32 9.87 -0.51
N VAL A 57 11.81 8.95 -1.33
CA VAL A 57 10.45 9.01 -1.89
C VAL A 57 9.44 8.80 -0.76
N ILE A 58 9.66 7.79 0.07
CA ILE A 58 8.81 7.51 1.23
C ILE A 58 8.82 8.66 2.24
N ALA A 59 9.97 9.27 2.50
CA ALA A 59 10.07 10.44 3.37
C ALA A 59 9.22 11.61 2.85
N SER A 60 9.28 11.88 1.54
CA SER A 60 8.44 12.90 0.90
C SER A 60 6.96 12.54 0.94
N LYS A 61 6.63 11.27 0.72
CA LYS A 61 5.26 10.76 0.75
C LYS A 61 4.63 10.83 2.14
N ARG A 62 5.41 10.63 3.21
CA ARG A 62 4.93 10.75 4.58
C ARG A 62 4.34 12.12 4.88
N VAL A 63 4.98 13.19 4.40
CA VAL A 63 4.45 14.57 4.52
C VAL A 63 3.08 14.71 3.84
N ILE A 64 2.85 14.00 2.74
CA ILE A 64 1.56 14.00 2.03
C ILE A 64 0.53 13.17 2.81
N ALA A 65 0.90 11.98 3.26
CA ALA A 65 0.04 11.10 4.06
C ALA A 65 -0.45 11.78 5.35
N ASP A 66 0.44 12.47 6.06
CA ASP A 66 0.14 13.20 7.29
C ASP A 66 -0.90 14.31 7.07
N ARG A 67 -0.93 14.91 5.88
CA ARG A 67 -1.92 15.93 5.50
C ARG A 67 -3.25 15.33 5.06
N LEU A 68 -3.24 14.09 4.58
CA LEU A 68 -4.42 13.42 4.06
C LEU A 68 -5.14 12.58 5.12
N GLY A 69 -4.47 12.19 6.20
CA GLY A 69 -5.07 11.50 7.33
C GLY A 69 -6.10 12.34 8.11
N PRO A 70 -6.72 11.76 9.16
CA PRO A 70 -6.48 10.43 9.69
C PRO A 70 -7.04 9.32 8.79
N PHE A 71 -6.45 8.13 8.88
CA PHE A 71 -6.92 6.93 8.21
C PHE A 71 -7.56 5.98 9.23
N THR A 72 -8.62 5.29 8.83
CA THR A 72 -9.28 4.26 9.64
C THR A 72 -8.59 2.90 9.49
N SER A 73 -7.93 2.68 8.37
CA SER A 73 -7.12 1.48 8.11
C SER A 73 -5.61 1.81 8.16
N PRO A 74 -4.74 0.87 8.58
CA PRO A 74 -3.31 1.11 8.65
C PRO A 74 -2.67 1.32 7.27
N VAL A 75 -1.85 2.37 7.16
CA VAL A 75 -0.99 2.62 5.99
C VAL A 75 0.47 2.65 6.45
N HIS A 76 1.23 1.64 6.05
CA HIS A 76 2.63 1.44 6.40
C HIS A 76 3.53 1.93 5.26
N LEU A 77 4.20 3.06 5.47
CA LEU A 77 5.15 3.63 4.52
C LEU A 77 6.56 3.12 4.80
N LEU A 78 7.09 2.26 3.92
CA LEU A 78 8.31 1.48 4.10
C LEU A 78 9.40 1.91 3.11
N GLY A 79 10.45 2.55 3.62
CA GLY A 79 11.60 2.96 2.82
C GLY A 79 12.54 1.79 2.54
N GLY A 80 12.78 1.48 1.27
CA GLY A 80 13.55 0.31 0.86
C GLY A 80 13.96 0.36 -0.61
N ASP A 81 15.18 -0.08 -0.90
CA ASP A 81 15.66 -0.24 -2.27
C ASP A 81 15.40 -1.68 -2.72
N LEU A 82 14.31 -1.91 -3.45
CA LEU A 82 13.90 -3.23 -3.93
C LEU A 82 14.90 -3.89 -4.90
N THR A 83 15.93 -3.15 -5.36
CA THR A 83 17.03 -3.73 -6.14
C THR A 83 18.11 -4.38 -5.26
N LYS A 84 18.03 -4.19 -3.95
CA LYS A 84 18.93 -4.76 -2.95
C LYS A 84 18.11 -5.64 -2.01
N GLY A 85 18.57 -6.85 -1.71
CA GLY A 85 17.84 -7.76 -0.81
C GLY A 85 16.52 -8.27 -1.39
N SER A 86 15.76 -8.99 -0.57
CA SER A 86 14.47 -9.56 -0.95
C SER A 86 13.29 -8.65 -0.56
N VAL A 87 12.16 -8.79 -1.26
CA VAL A 87 10.89 -8.13 -0.88
C VAL A 87 10.50 -8.45 0.57
N TYR A 88 10.70 -9.70 1.00
CA TYR A 88 10.37 -10.12 2.34
C TYR A 88 11.20 -9.40 3.40
N GLU A 89 12.49 -9.19 3.16
CA GLU A 89 13.35 -8.43 4.09
C GLU A 89 12.81 -7.02 4.31
N HIS A 90 12.37 -6.35 3.25
CA HIS A 90 11.79 -5.00 3.35
C HIS A 90 10.46 -4.98 4.12
N LEU A 91 9.63 -6.01 3.95
CA LEU A 91 8.34 -6.13 4.60
C LEU A 91 8.45 -6.59 6.07
N SER A 92 9.48 -7.36 6.41
CA SER A 92 9.64 -8.03 7.71
C SER A 92 9.76 -7.09 8.92
N SER A 93 10.09 -5.83 8.68
CA SER A 93 10.14 -4.78 9.70
C SER A 93 8.78 -4.15 10.02
N SER A 94 7.73 -4.57 9.31
CA SER A 94 6.35 -4.09 9.45
C SER A 94 5.44 -5.18 10.02
N PRO A 95 4.16 -4.88 10.32
CA PRO A 95 3.18 -5.88 10.72
C PRO A 95 2.82 -6.94 9.67
N PHE A 96 3.43 -6.89 8.47
CA PHE A 96 3.18 -7.82 7.37
C PHE A 96 3.29 -9.31 7.78
N LYS A 97 2.39 -10.13 7.26
CA LYS A 97 2.26 -11.58 7.50
C LYS A 97 2.44 -12.34 6.19
N ALA A 98 3.57 -13.02 6.02
CA ALA A 98 3.86 -13.74 4.77
C ALA A 98 2.99 -14.97 4.51
N ASP A 99 2.33 -15.49 5.55
CA ASP A 99 1.41 -16.62 5.50
C ASP A 99 -0.05 -16.21 5.20
N GLU A 100 -0.33 -14.91 5.16
CA GLU A 100 -1.66 -14.38 4.83
C GLU A 100 -1.79 -14.00 3.34
N ARG A 101 -3.00 -14.17 2.80
CA ARG A 101 -3.30 -13.81 1.41
C ARG A 101 -3.11 -12.32 1.20
N THR A 102 -2.26 -11.99 0.22
CA THR A 102 -1.83 -10.62 -0.05
C THR A 102 -2.05 -10.27 -1.52
N ALA A 103 -2.54 -9.06 -1.78
CA ALA A 103 -2.57 -8.48 -3.12
C ALA A 103 -1.31 -7.64 -3.33
N PHE A 104 -0.67 -7.81 -4.49
CA PHE A 104 0.57 -7.11 -4.85
C PHE A 104 0.34 -6.26 -6.09
N LEU A 105 0.78 -5.00 -6.06
CA LEU A 105 0.71 -4.04 -7.15
C LEU A 105 2.07 -3.40 -7.44
#